data_AF-A0A9D9JLN9-F1
#
_entry.id   AF-A0A9D9JLN9-F1
#
_cell.length_a   1.000
_cell.length_b   1.000
_cell.length_c   1.000
_cell.angle_alpha   90.00
_cell.angle_beta   90.00
_cell.angle_gamma   90.00
#
_symmetry.space_group_name_H-M   'P 1'
#
loop_
_entity.id
_entity.type
_entity.pdbx_description
1 polymer ?
#
loop_
_entity_poly.entity_id
_entity_poly.type
_entity_poly.pdbx_seq_one_letter_code
_entity_poly.pdbx_strand_id
1 'polypeptide(L)'
;MSQSKGLQDIYAHAAVRDFGRALRIALRQQKDFSSLVDLDGAERPEDFAEALKRFLRRFDALARRRRLRRPTQQMLEEIAELVDSYGVKVVRAAIISHALVAVGRPETEEEVSEEVMEEEGNGHAN
;
A
#
# COMPACT_ATOMS: atom_id res chain seq x y z
N MET A 1 -10.18 0.87 29.90
CA MET A 1 -8.78 0.40 29.75
C MET A 1 -8.21 1.05 28.51
N SER A 2 -7.21 1.92 28.66
CA SER A 2 -6.55 2.55 27.52
C SER A 2 -5.71 1.47 26.85
N GLN A 3 -6.14 1.00 25.68
CA GLN A 3 -5.31 0.09 24.86
C GLN A 3 -3.99 0.82 24.62
N SER A 4 -2.90 0.25 25.11
CA SER A 4 -1.56 0.77 24.82
C SER A 4 -1.35 0.65 23.31
N LYS A 5 -1.41 1.80 22.61
CA LYS A 5 -1.07 1.95 21.18
C LYS A 5 0.34 1.39 20.96
N GLY A 6 0.45 0.12 20.58
CA GLY A 6 1.70 -0.60 20.50
C GLY A 6 2.19 -0.73 19.06
N LEU A 7 3.49 -1.02 18.89
CA LEU A 7 4.07 -1.26 17.57
C LEU A 7 3.37 -2.39 16.81
N GLN A 8 2.86 -3.40 17.53
CA GLN A 8 2.11 -4.50 16.94
C GLN A 8 0.88 -4.03 16.16
N ASP A 9 0.23 -2.95 16.60
CA ASP A 9 -0.98 -2.43 15.95
C ASP A 9 -0.65 -1.88 14.55
N ILE A 10 0.51 -1.22 14.42
CA ILE A 10 1.00 -0.68 13.15
C ILE A 10 1.38 -1.82 12.19
N TYR A 11 2.13 -2.81 12.68
CA TYR A 11 2.59 -3.92 11.85
C TYR A 11 1.44 -4.85 11.43
N ALA A 12 0.39 -4.96 12.24
CA ALA A 12 -0.80 -5.74 11.92
C ALA A 12 -1.79 -5.00 11.01
N HIS A 13 -1.68 -3.67 10.89
CA HIS A 13 -2.60 -2.83 10.15
C HIS A 13 -2.69 -3.24 8.67
N ALA A 14 -3.92 -3.35 8.13
CA ALA A 14 -4.16 -3.83 6.77
C ALA A 14 -3.48 -2.95 5.72
N ALA A 15 -3.64 -1.62 5.82
CA ALA A 15 -2.95 -0.68 4.93
C ALA A 15 -1.42 -0.86 4.94
N VAL A 16 -0.78 -0.95 6.11
CA VAL A 16 0.68 -1.15 6.24
C VAL A 16 1.13 -2.44 5.56
N ARG A 17 0.39 -3.53 5.77
CA ARG A 17 0.65 -4.83 5.15
C ARG A 17 0.51 -4.79 3.62
N ASP A 18 -0.55 -4.16 3.12
CA ASP A 18 -0.86 -4.13 1.69
C ASP A 18 0.07 -3.20 0.91
N PHE A 19 0.44 -2.05 1.49
CA PHE A 19 1.51 -1.20 0.95
C PHE A 19 2.85 -1.93 0.95
N GLY A 20 3.18 -2.63 2.04
CA GLY A 20 4.41 -3.44 2.11
C GLY A 20 4.44 -4.57 1.08
N ARG A 21 3.32 -5.28 0.88
CA ARG A 21 3.19 -6.30 -0.18
C ARG A 21 3.36 -5.69 -1.57
N ALA A 22 2.67 -4.58 -1.86
CA ALA A 22 2.79 -3.91 -3.15
C ALA A 22 4.25 -3.48 -3.43
N LEU A 23 4.93 -2.93 -2.41
CA LEU A 23 6.33 -2.54 -2.51
C LEU A 23 7.24 -3.76 -2.73
N ARG A 24 6.99 -4.89 -2.03
CA ARG A 24 7.70 -6.15 -2.28
C ARG A 24 7.59 -6.58 -3.74
N ILE A 25 6.38 -6.56 -4.29
CA ILE A 25 6.13 -6.95 -5.68
C ILE A 25 6.90 -6.03 -6.62
N ALA A 26 6.85 -4.71 -6.41
CA ALA A 26 7.57 -3.73 -7.22
C ALA A 26 9.10 -3.96 -7.17
N LEU A 27 9.65 -4.20 -5.98
CA LEU A 27 11.07 -4.48 -5.80
C LEU A 27 11.51 -5.75 -6.52
N ARG A 28 10.74 -6.84 -6.38
CA ARG A 28 11.10 -8.15 -6.95
C ARG A 28 10.88 -8.23 -8.46
N GLN A 29 9.79 -7.64 -8.96
CA GLN A 29 9.37 -7.82 -10.35
C GLN A 29 9.81 -6.67 -11.26
N GLN A 30 9.94 -5.45 -10.74
CA GLN A 30 10.33 -4.27 -11.52
C GLN A 30 11.67 -3.67 -11.13
N LYS A 31 12.33 -4.17 -10.08
CA LYS A 31 13.57 -3.59 -9.54
C LYS A 31 13.38 -2.10 -9.19
N ASP A 32 12.19 -1.74 -8.69
CA ASP A 32 11.85 -0.37 -8.31
C ASP A 32 12.49 0.03 -6.98
N PHE A 33 13.82 0.08 -6.96
CA PHE A 33 14.60 0.52 -5.80
C PHE A 33 14.44 2.03 -5.55
N SER A 34 14.04 2.80 -6.57
CA SER A 34 13.73 4.22 -6.42
C SER A 34 12.57 4.44 -5.45
N SER A 35 11.50 3.64 -5.52
CA SER A 35 10.41 3.72 -4.53
C SER A 35 10.87 3.41 -3.10
N LEU A 36 11.79 2.48 -2.93
CA LEU A 36 12.34 2.18 -1.60
C LEU A 36 13.16 3.36 -1.05
N VAL A 37 14.03 3.96 -1.87
CA VAL A 37 14.84 5.11 -1.48
C VAL A 37 13.97 6.34 -1.21
N ASP A 38 13.00 6.63 -2.09
CA ASP A 38 12.03 7.72 -1.93
C ASP A 38 11.29 7.59 -0.59
N LEU A 39 10.82 6.38 -0.27
CA LEU A 39 10.12 6.13 0.99
C LEU A 39 11.06 6.26 2.18
N ASP A 40 12.22 5.59 2.18
CA ASP A 40 13.17 5.59 3.30
C ASP A 40 13.68 7.00 3.66
N GLY A 41 13.91 7.83 2.63
CA GLY A 41 14.35 9.22 2.78
C GLY A 41 13.25 10.19 3.23
N ALA A 42 11.98 9.80 3.21
CA ALA A 42 10.88 10.68 3.60
C ALA A 42 10.78 10.79 5.13
N GLU A 43 11.17 11.94 5.68
CA GLU A 43 11.14 12.21 7.14
C GLU A 43 9.90 12.96 7.59
N ARG A 44 9.33 13.80 6.72
CA ARG A 44 8.13 14.60 7.01
C ARG A 44 6.86 13.92 6.50
N PRO A 45 5.70 14.14 7.15
CA PRO A 45 4.44 13.55 6.69
C PRO A 45 4.11 13.88 5.23
N GLU A 46 4.38 15.11 4.81
CA GLU A 46 4.13 15.56 3.43
C GLU A 46 5.00 14.80 2.42
N ASP A 47 6.30 14.68 2.71
CA ASP A 47 7.26 13.97 1.86
C ASP A 47 6.92 12.48 1.76
N PHE A 48 6.46 11.90 2.87
CA PHE A 48 6.07 10.49 2.92
C PHE A 48 4.79 10.23 2.13
N ALA A 49 3.79 11.10 2.25
CA ALA A 49 2.57 11.02 1.45
C ALA A 49 2.87 11.17 -0.06
N GLU A 50 3.76 12.09 -0.43
CA GLU A 50 4.20 12.28 -1.82
C GLU A 50 4.97 11.06 -2.35
N ALA A 51 5.86 10.47 -1.54
CA ALA A 51 6.57 9.24 -1.88
C ALA A 51 5.60 8.07 -2.13
N LEU A 52 4.58 7.90 -1.26
CA LEU A 52 3.54 6.88 -1.43
C LEU A 52 2.73 7.11 -2.72
N LYS A 53 2.32 8.35 -3.02
CA LYS A 53 1.60 8.68 -4.26
C LYS A 53 2.42 8.39 -5.50
N ARG A 54 3.71 8.75 -5.50
CA ARG A 54 4.64 8.45 -6.62
C ARG A 54 4.81 6.96 -6.80
N PHE A 55 5.00 6.21 -5.72
CA PHE A 55 5.05 4.75 -5.74
C PHE A 55 3.76 4.16 -6.33
N LEU A 56 2.57 4.56 -5.86
CA LEU A 56 1.30 4.05 -6.36
C LEU A 56 1.12 4.31 -7.87
N ARG A 57 1.52 5.49 -8.34
CA ARG A 57 1.50 5.81 -9.77
C ARG A 57 2.41 4.89 -10.58
N ARG A 58 3.61 4.57 -10.09
CA ARG A 58 4.53 3.61 -10.74
C ARG A 58 3.97 2.19 -10.71
N PHE A 59 3.39 1.80 -9.57
CA PHE A 59 2.83 0.47 -9.34
C PHE A 59 1.56 0.21 -10.17
N ASP A 60 0.75 1.23 -10.46
CA ASP A 60 -0.51 1.07 -11.20
C ASP A 60 -0.32 0.36 -12.56
N ALA A 61 0.73 0.72 -13.30
CA ALA A 61 1.04 0.09 -14.58
C ALA A 61 1.38 -1.40 -14.46
N LEU A 62 2.02 -1.81 -13.35
CA LEU A 62 2.29 -3.22 -13.05
C LEU A 62 1.00 -3.94 -12.66
N ALA A 63 0.24 -3.33 -11.76
CA ALA A 63 -0.94 -3.91 -11.18
C ALA A 63 -2.00 -4.19 -12.24
N ARG A 64 -2.23 -3.26 -13.17
CA ARG A 64 -3.15 -3.48 -14.30
C ARG A 64 -2.69 -4.63 -15.20
N ARG A 65 -1.40 -4.68 -15.54
CA ARG A 65 -0.84 -5.69 -16.45
C ARG A 65 -0.91 -7.11 -15.85
N ARG A 66 -0.79 -7.22 -14.53
CA ARG A 66 -0.71 -8.50 -13.81
C ARG A 66 -1.89 -8.77 -12.89
N ARG A 67 -2.96 -7.99 -13.01
CA ARG A 67 -4.18 -8.07 -12.17
C ARG A 67 -3.88 -8.14 -10.67
N LEU A 68 -2.92 -7.34 -10.21
CA LEU A 68 -2.51 -7.31 -8.80
C LEU A 68 -3.46 -6.42 -7.99
N ARG A 69 -3.68 -6.80 -6.73
CA ARG A 69 -4.36 -5.94 -5.75
C ARG A 69 -3.56 -4.65 -5.55
N ARG A 70 -4.25 -3.52 -5.62
CA ARG A 70 -3.68 -2.19 -5.43
C ARG A 70 -4.07 -1.65 -4.05
N PRO A 71 -3.14 -0.99 -3.32
CA PRO A 71 -3.55 -0.17 -2.19
C PRO A 71 -4.56 0.89 -2.66
N THR A 72 -5.63 1.07 -1.88
CA THR A 72 -6.73 1.98 -2.21
C THR A 72 -6.48 3.39 -1.68
N GLN A 73 -7.32 4.34 -2.08
CA GLN A 73 -7.30 5.70 -1.52
C GLN A 73 -7.60 5.69 -0.01
N GLN A 74 -8.57 4.89 0.43
CA GLN A 74 -8.88 4.70 1.85
C GLN A 74 -7.65 4.24 2.66
N MET A 75 -6.87 3.29 2.11
CA MET A 75 -5.64 2.84 2.78
C MET A 75 -4.59 3.95 2.89
N LEU A 76 -4.54 4.89 1.96
CA LEU A 76 -3.63 6.02 2.03
C LEU A 76 -4.01 6.99 3.16
N GLU A 77 -5.32 7.19 3.38
CA GLU A 77 -5.85 7.96 4.50
C GLU A 77 -5.57 7.27 5.84
N GLU A 78 -5.79 5.95 5.91
CA GLU A 78 -5.42 5.15 7.09
C GLU A 78 -3.91 5.25 7.41
N ILE A 79 -3.04 5.25 6.40
CA ILE A 79 -1.60 5.47 6.61
C ILE A 79 -1.32 6.87 7.13
N ALA A 80 -2.03 7.90 6.67
CA ALA A 80 -1.86 9.26 7.17
C ALA A 80 -2.25 9.36 8.66
N GLU A 81 -3.36 8.74 9.06
CA GLU A 81 -3.78 8.69 10.47
C GLU A 81 -2.77 7.96 11.36
N LEU A 82 -2.16 6.88 10.84
CA LEU A 82 -1.07 6.19 11.53
C LEU A 82 0.18 7.06 11.65
N VAL A 83 0.49 7.84 10.62
CA VAL A 83 1.62 8.80 10.66
C VAL A 83 1.37 9.87 11.71
N ASP A 84 0.16 10.41 11.80
CA ASP A 84 -0.21 11.40 12.82
C ASP A 84 -0.14 10.82 14.24
N SER A 85 -0.48 9.53 14.40
CA SER A 85 -0.46 8.85 15.69
C SER A 85 0.91 8.36 16.15
N TYR A 86 1.77 7.91 15.23
CA TYR A 86 2.99 7.16 15.54
C TYR A 86 4.27 7.75 14.91
N GLY A 87 4.13 8.73 14.03
CA GLY A 87 5.21 9.36 13.30
C GLY A 87 5.66 8.57 12.07
N VAL A 88 6.18 9.32 11.08
CA VAL A 88 6.62 8.79 9.78
C VAL A 88 7.61 7.65 9.93
N LYS A 89 8.64 7.82 10.77
CA LYS A 89 9.73 6.84 10.94
C LYS A 89 9.22 5.44 11.28
N VAL A 90 8.22 5.35 12.16
CA VAL A 90 7.70 4.06 12.65
C VAL A 90 6.84 3.41 11.57
N VAL A 91 5.92 4.16 10.96
CA VAL A 91 5.03 3.66 9.91
C VAL A 91 5.84 3.22 8.68
N ARG A 92 6.80 4.05 8.26
CA ARG A 92 7.74 3.75 7.18
C ARG A 92 8.53 2.47 7.42
N ALA A 93 9.11 2.32 8.61
CA ALA A 93 9.84 1.11 8.97
C ALA A 93 8.95 -0.13 8.89
N ALA A 94 7.68 -0.03 9.30
CA ALA A 94 6.74 -1.14 9.22
C ALA A 94 6.41 -1.53 7.76
N ILE A 95 6.14 -0.56 6.88
CA ILE A 95 5.91 -0.80 5.45
C ILE A 95 7.13 -1.46 4.80
N ILE A 96 8.33 -0.90 5.01
CA ILE A 96 9.58 -1.42 4.44
C ILE A 96 9.86 -2.82 4.99
N SER A 97 9.63 -3.06 6.29
CA SER A 97 9.82 -4.39 6.88
C SER A 97 8.91 -5.43 6.23
N HIS A 98 7.64 -5.10 5.98
CA HIS A 98 6.76 -5.96 5.20
C HIS A 98 7.28 -6.17 3.78
N ALA A 99 7.81 -5.13 3.13
CA ALA A 99 8.36 -5.25 1.79
C ALA A 99 9.56 -6.21 1.72
N LEU A 100 10.45 -6.16 2.71
CA LEU A 100 11.71 -6.90 2.70
C LEU A 100 11.59 -8.34 3.21
N VAL A 101 10.54 -8.69 3.95
CA VAL A 101 10.42 -10.04 4.49
C VAL A 101 10.37 -11.09 3.37
N ALA A 102 11.22 -12.10 3.48
CA ALA A 102 11.30 -13.20 2.53
C ALA A 102 10.18 -14.21 2.80
N VAL A 103 8.98 -13.99 2.24
CA VAL A 103 7.98 -15.07 2.20
C VAL A 103 8.36 -15.99 1.05
N GLY A 104 8.73 -17.24 1.36
CA GLY A 104 9.09 -18.29 0.39
C GLY A 104 7.92 -18.79 -0.48
N ARG A 105 6.81 -18.04 -0.53
CA ARG A 105 5.67 -18.33 -1.39
C ARG A 105 5.75 -17.39 -2.60
N PRO A 106 5.77 -17.90 -3.84
CA PRO A 106 5.56 -17.03 -4.99
C PRO A 106 4.22 -16.33 -4.78
N GLU A 107 4.21 -15.00 -4.90
CA GLU A 107 2.98 -14.21 -4.95
C GLU A 107 2.28 -14.57 -6.26
N THR A 108 1.61 -15.70 -6.20
CA THR A 108 0.79 -16.28 -7.24
C THR A 108 -0.47 -15.45 -7.32
N GLU A 109 -0.99 -15.38 -8.54
CA GLU A 109 -2.19 -14.67 -8.96
C GLU A 109 -3.35 -14.97 -7.99
N GLU A 110 -3.54 -14.15 -6.96
CA GLU A 110 -4.74 -14.22 -6.12
C GLU A 110 -5.84 -13.48 -6.88
N GLU A 111 -6.74 -14.30 -7.43
CA GLU A 111 -7.96 -14.00 -8.16
C GLU A 111 -8.69 -12.79 -7.56
N VAL A 112 -8.88 -11.77 -8.38
CA VAL A 112 -9.93 -10.80 -8.14
C VAL A 112 -11.24 -11.56 -8.32
N SER A 113 -11.89 -11.95 -7.22
CA SER A 113 -13.29 -12.36 -7.26
C SER A 113 -14.10 -11.16 -7.77
N GLU A 114 -14.68 -11.31 -8.96
CA GLU A 114 -15.61 -10.37 -9.59
C GLU A 114 -16.86 -10.22 -8.71
N GLU A 115 -16.81 -9.35 -7.72
CA GLU A 115 -18.01 -8.83 -7.07
C GLU A 115 -17.85 -7.32 -6.87
N VAL A 116 -18.11 -6.56 -7.93
CA VAL A 116 -18.81 -5.26 -7.79
C VAL A 116 -19.80 -5.13 -8.94
N MET A 117 -21.05 -5.35 -8.53
CA MET A 117 -22.35 -5.24 -9.19
C MET A 117 -22.48 -4.19 -10.30
N GLU A 118 -23.09 -4.65 -11.40
CA GLU A 118 -23.92 -3.83 -12.29
C GLU A 118 -25.07 -3.20 -11.49
N GLU A 119 -25.15 -1.87 -11.42
CA GLU A 119 -26.35 -1.00 -11.46
C GLU A 119 -25.77 0.42 -11.65
N GLU A 120 -26.09 1.21 -12.67
CA GLU A 120 -27.42 1.78 -12.94
C GLU A 120 -27.72 1.81 -14.44
N GLY A 121 -28.88 1.25 -14.80
CA GLY A 121 -29.62 1.75 -15.94
C GLY A 121 -30.24 3.10 -15.59
N ASN A 122 -30.02 4.11 -16.43
CA ASN A 122 -31.09 5.07 -16.68
C ASN A 122 -31.00 5.58 -18.13
N GLY A 123 -32.00 5.20 -18.91
CA GLY A 123 -32.07 5.50 -20.33
C GLY A 123 -32.26 6.99 -20.61
N HIS A 124 -31.90 7.40 -21.82
CA HIS A 124 -32.54 8.52 -22.50
C HIS A 124 -32.63 8.16 -23.99
N ALA A 125 -33.81 7.67 -24.38
CA ALA A 125 -34.32 7.87 -25.72
C ALA A 125 -35.03 9.23 -25.73
N ASN A 126 -34.60 10.12 -26.61
CA ASN A 126 -35.47 11.04 -27.32
C ASN A 126 -34.80 11.45 -28.63
#